data_AF-A0A382KEM4-F1
#
_entry.id   AF-A0A382KEM4-F1
#
_cell.length_a   1.000
_cell.length_b   1.000
_cell.length_c   1.000
_cell.angle_alpha   90.00
_cell.angle_beta   90.00
_cell.angle_gamma   90.00
#
_symmetry.space_group_name_H-M   'P 1'
#
loop_
_entity.id
_entity.type
_entity.pdbx_description
1 polymer ?
#
loop_
_entity_poly.entity_id
_entity_poly.type
_entity_poly.pdbx_seq_one_letter_code
_entity_poly.pdbx_strand_id
1 'polypeptide(L)'
;MERATEAVALDVAENTDSSYYAVIQPEGSRMHLSSKYFDPNQSLKLGQFLEKIDTLVSIHGYGKEDDFWALLLGGSNRELAHHLAGSLREVLPEEYRVVDQIDNIPPPFRGVHPDNPVNFPINGGVQIEIPPGLRWNREHNFWSDADGTPRSEDLNKLIKGLVSGINSWQDKKNC
;
A
#
# COMPACT_ATOMS: atom_id res chain seq x y z
N MET A 1 2.11 -6.20 12.83
CA MET A 1 3.22 -5.34 12.34
C MET A 1 2.65 -4.27 11.41
N GLU A 2 1.83 -4.68 10.46
CA GLU A 2 1.22 -3.83 9.43
C GLU A 2 -0.15 -3.28 9.89
N ARG A 3 -0.23 -2.66 11.08
CA ARG A 3 -1.51 -2.10 11.56
C ARG A 3 -2.01 -1.01 10.61
N ALA A 4 -3.32 -0.91 10.43
CA ALA A 4 -4.02 0.06 9.59
C ALA A 4 -3.88 -0.11 8.06
N THR A 5 -3.11 -1.09 7.56
CA THR A 5 -3.00 -1.33 6.10
C THR A 5 -4.32 -1.85 5.51
N GLU A 6 -5.04 -2.69 6.25
CA GLU A 6 -6.37 -3.18 5.87
C GLU A 6 -7.35 -2.02 5.65
N ALA A 7 -7.42 -1.10 6.60
CA ALA A 7 -8.28 0.07 6.53
C ALA A 7 -7.94 0.96 5.31
N VAL A 8 -6.66 1.17 5.03
CA VAL A 8 -6.24 1.93 3.83
C VAL A 8 -6.68 1.21 2.56
N ALA A 9 -6.41 -0.09 2.45
CA ALA A 9 -6.71 -0.85 1.24
C ALA A 9 -8.22 -0.96 0.99
N LEU A 10 -9.02 -1.17 2.04
CA LEU A 10 -10.48 -1.25 1.96
C LEU A 10 -11.08 0.11 1.55
N ASP A 11 -10.76 1.19 2.26
CA ASP A 11 -11.32 2.51 1.97
C ASP A 11 -10.92 3.00 0.58
N VAL A 12 -9.68 2.78 0.16
CA VAL A 12 -9.25 3.13 -1.20
C VAL A 12 -10.08 2.34 -2.22
N ALA A 13 -10.22 1.03 -2.05
CA ALA A 13 -10.97 0.19 -2.97
C ALA A 13 -12.44 0.62 -3.10
N GLU A 14 -13.12 0.92 -1.99
CA GLU A 14 -14.50 1.41 -1.99
C GLU A 14 -14.66 2.76 -2.70
N ASN A 15 -13.68 3.67 -2.57
CA ASN A 15 -13.75 5.01 -3.14
C ASN A 15 -13.24 5.09 -4.60
N THR A 16 -12.67 4.01 -5.14
CA THR A 16 -12.15 3.93 -6.52
C THR A 16 -12.80 2.81 -7.34
N ASP A 17 -13.92 2.26 -6.84
CA ASP A 17 -14.64 1.12 -7.43
C ASP A 17 -13.70 -0.04 -7.82
N SER A 18 -12.70 -0.28 -6.97
CA SER A 18 -11.63 -1.24 -7.25
C SER A 18 -11.88 -2.55 -6.49
N SER A 19 -11.43 -3.67 -7.07
CA SER A 19 -11.50 -4.96 -6.39
C SER A 19 -10.54 -5.02 -5.20
N TYR A 20 -10.97 -5.66 -4.11
CA TYR A 20 -10.22 -5.77 -2.86
C TYR A 20 -9.90 -7.22 -2.50
N TYR A 21 -8.66 -7.46 -2.06
CA TYR A 21 -8.20 -8.74 -1.50
C TYR A 21 -7.32 -8.47 -0.29
N ALA A 22 -7.56 -9.19 0.81
CA ALA A 22 -6.73 -9.09 2.01
C ALA A 22 -6.50 -10.44 2.66
N VAL A 23 -5.33 -10.55 3.32
CA VAL A 23 -4.99 -11.63 4.23
C VAL A 23 -4.99 -11.06 5.64
N ILE A 24 -6.10 -11.26 6.34
CA ILE A 24 -6.30 -10.76 7.69
C ILE A 24 -5.77 -11.79 8.67
N GLN A 25 -4.73 -11.43 9.42
CA GLN A 25 -4.25 -12.28 10.50
C GLN A 25 -5.11 -12.09 11.75
N PRO A 26 -5.33 -13.16 12.55
CA PRO A 26 -5.99 -13.03 13.84
C PRO A 26 -5.31 -12.02 14.74
N GLU A 27 -6.10 -11.37 15.59
CA GLU A 27 -5.60 -10.44 16.58
C GLU A 27 -4.54 -11.08 17.48
N GLY A 28 -3.45 -10.35 17.75
CA GLY A 28 -2.31 -10.85 18.53
C GLY A 28 -1.26 -11.60 17.71
N SER A 29 -1.52 -11.92 16.43
CA SER A 29 -0.49 -12.47 15.54
C SER A 29 0.67 -11.49 15.36
N ARG A 30 1.89 -11.99 15.53
CA ARG A 30 3.14 -11.28 15.23
C ARG A 30 3.90 -11.87 14.04
N MET A 31 3.30 -12.85 13.36
CA MET A 31 3.94 -13.53 12.24
C MET A 31 4.01 -12.59 11.04
N HIS A 32 5.20 -12.19 10.62
CA HIS A 32 5.37 -11.51 9.34
C HIS A 32 5.43 -12.56 8.23
N LEU A 33 4.51 -12.46 7.27
CA LEU A 33 4.50 -13.28 6.06
C LEU A 33 5.13 -12.46 4.95
N SER A 34 6.31 -12.85 4.48
CA SER A 34 6.98 -12.16 3.38
C SER A 34 6.20 -12.37 2.07
N SER A 35 5.94 -11.29 1.33
CA SER A 35 5.13 -11.29 0.10
C SER A 35 5.62 -12.29 -0.96
N LYS A 36 6.93 -12.53 -1.05
CA LYS A 36 7.52 -13.52 -1.98
C LYS A 36 7.10 -14.97 -1.75
N TYR A 37 6.50 -15.29 -0.60
CA TYR A 37 6.01 -16.63 -0.28
C TYR A 37 4.49 -16.79 -0.49
N PHE A 38 3.81 -15.73 -0.93
CA PHE A 38 2.40 -15.83 -1.32
C PHE A 38 2.32 -16.40 -2.74
N ASP A 39 2.36 -17.73 -2.82
CA ASP A 39 2.17 -18.45 -4.08
C ASP A 39 0.67 -18.55 -4.40
N PRO A 40 0.17 -17.94 -5.50
CA PRO A 40 -1.24 -18.04 -5.87
C PRO A 40 -1.69 -19.47 -6.16
N ASN A 41 -0.77 -20.38 -6.51
CA ASN A 41 -1.11 -21.80 -6.69
C ASN A 41 -1.49 -22.49 -5.36
N GLN A 42 -1.10 -21.92 -4.22
CA GLN A 42 -1.43 -22.40 -2.88
C GLN A 42 -2.72 -21.74 -2.33
N SER A 43 -3.31 -20.79 -3.07
CA SER A 43 -4.50 -20.03 -2.64
C SER A 43 -5.43 -19.78 -3.82
N LEU A 44 -6.47 -20.62 -3.96
CA LEU A 44 -7.48 -20.49 -5.01
C LEU A 44 -8.10 -19.08 -5.05
N LYS A 45 -8.33 -18.46 -3.89
CA LYS A 45 -8.88 -17.09 -3.79
C LYS A 45 -7.92 -16.04 -4.35
N LEU A 46 -6.62 -16.16 -4.06
CA LEU A 46 -5.62 -15.24 -4.59
C LEU A 46 -5.47 -15.42 -6.11
N GLY A 47 -5.42 -16.67 -6.58
CA GLY A 47 -5.37 -16.97 -8.02
C GLY A 47 -6.55 -16.35 -8.77
N GLN A 48 -7.79 -16.63 -8.32
CA GLN A 48 -9.01 -16.09 -8.93
C GLN A 48 -9.10 -14.56 -8.88
N PHE A 49 -8.52 -13.94 -7.85
CA PHE A 49 -8.41 -12.49 -7.77
C PHE A 49 -7.46 -11.98 -8.85
N LEU A 50 -6.22 -12.49 -8.90
CA LEU A 50 -5.20 -12.04 -9.84
C LEU A 50 -5.57 -12.27 -11.31
N GLU A 51 -6.32 -13.32 -11.64
CA GLU A 51 -6.81 -13.60 -12.99
C GLU A 51 -7.69 -12.47 -13.58
N LYS A 52 -8.28 -11.62 -12.73
CA LYS A 52 -9.22 -10.57 -13.14
C LYS A 52 -8.62 -9.16 -13.06
N ILE A 53 -7.34 -9.04 -12.71
CA ILE A 53 -6.70 -7.78 -12.38
C ILE A 53 -5.59 -7.49 -13.36
N ASP A 54 -5.72 -6.37 -14.09
CA ASP A 54 -4.70 -5.93 -15.06
C ASP A 54 -3.62 -5.04 -14.42
N THR A 55 -3.85 -4.49 -13.23
CA THR A 55 -2.90 -3.66 -12.47
C THR A 55 -3.20 -3.80 -10.98
N LEU A 56 -2.18 -4.02 -10.16
CA LEU A 56 -2.35 -4.23 -8.72
C LEU A 56 -1.60 -3.17 -7.91
N VAL A 57 -2.23 -2.67 -6.83
CA VAL A 57 -1.57 -1.90 -5.79
C VAL A 57 -1.62 -2.71 -4.50
N SER A 58 -0.47 -3.06 -3.94
CA SER A 58 -0.40 -3.74 -2.64
C SER A 58 -0.05 -2.76 -1.53
N ILE A 59 -0.76 -2.87 -0.40
CA ILE A 59 -0.58 -1.99 0.76
C ILE A 59 0.09 -2.77 1.89
N HIS A 60 1.26 -2.29 2.31
CA HIS A 60 2.08 -2.87 3.37
C HIS A 60 2.45 -1.79 4.39
N GLY A 61 3.01 -2.23 5.51
CA GLY A 61 3.56 -1.32 6.50
C GLY A 61 4.74 -1.97 7.21
N TYR A 62 5.83 -1.23 7.36
CA TYR A 62 7.05 -1.73 7.99
C TYR A 62 7.21 -1.25 9.44
N GLY A 63 8.22 -1.75 10.14
CA GLY A 63 8.36 -1.66 11.59
C GLY A 63 8.79 -0.28 12.11
N LYS A 64 8.64 -0.06 13.42
CA LYS A 64 9.07 1.17 14.12
C LYS A 64 10.60 1.36 14.14
N GLU A 65 11.35 0.29 13.93
CA GLU A 65 12.82 0.31 13.93
C GLU A 65 13.41 0.73 12.59
N ASP A 66 12.56 0.83 11.55
CA ASP A 66 12.91 1.36 10.25
C ASP A 66 12.65 2.88 10.17
N ASP A 67 12.60 3.44 8.96
CA ASP A 67 12.39 4.86 8.74
C ASP A 67 10.97 5.34 9.13
N PHE A 68 10.85 6.11 10.20
CA PHE A 68 9.53 6.52 10.69
C PHE A 68 8.74 7.42 9.73
N TRP A 69 9.37 7.95 8.68
CA TRP A 69 8.85 9.06 7.88
C TRP A 69 8.81 8.82 6.37
N ALA A 70 9.32 7.69 5.86
CA ALA A 70 9.41 7.46 4.41
C ALA A 70 8.27 6.59 3.86
N LEU A 71 7.42 7.15 3.01
CA LEU A 71 6.45 6.39 2.23
C LEU A 71 7.12 5.87 0.96
N LEU A 72 7.23 4.55 0.81
CA LEU A 72 7.99 3.95 -0.30
C LEU A 72 7.03 3.35 -1.33
N LEU A 73 7.23 3.69 -2.60
CA LEU A 73 6.46 3.21 -3.74
C LEU A 73 7.34 2.35 -4.65
N GLY A 74 7.37 1.06 -4.35
CA GLY A 74 8.05 0.00 -5.09
C GLY A 74 7.19 -0.60 -6.20
N GLY A 75 7.48 -1.85 -6.57
CA GLY A 75 6.78 -2.59 -7.61
C GLY A 75 7.33 -2.36 -9.03
N SER A 76 6.92 -3.22 -9.95
CA SER A 76 7.36 -3.20 -11.36
C SER A 76 6.72 -2.08 -12.19
N ASN A 77 5.52 -1.61 -11.83
CA ASN A 77 4.86 -0.53 -12.57
C ASN A 77 5.38 0.84 -12.12
N ARG A 78 6.51 1.25 -12.69
CA ARG A 78 7.21 2.48 -12.30
C ARG A 78 6.45 3.75 -12.68
N GLU A 79 5.70 3.72 -13.77
CA GLU A 79 4.91 4.87 -14.22
C GLU A 79 3.75 5.16 -13.24
N LEU A 80 3.01 4.11 -12.85
CA LEU A 80 1.96 4.25 -11.83
C LEU A 80 2.56 4.62 -10.47
N ALA A 81 3.69 4.03 -10.07
CA ALA A 81 4.35 4.39 -8.82
C ALA A 81 4.71 5.88 -8.77
N HIS A 82 5.23 6.43 -9.87
CA HIS A 82 5.55 7.86 -9.98
C HIS A 82 4.30 8.74 -9.94
N HIS A 83 3.25 8.36 -10.68
CA HIS A 83 1.98 9.08 -10.69
C HIS A 83 1.33 9.13 -9.30
N LEU A 84 1.22 7.99 -8.62
CA LEU A 84 0.67 7.93 -7.26
C LEU A 84 1.52 8.72 -6.28
N ALA A 85 2.86 8.66 -6.40
CA ALA A 85 3.75 9.46 -5.55
C ALA A 85 3.53 10.97 -5.75
N GLY A 86 3.22 11.42 -6.97
CA GLY A 86 2.81 12.79 -7.25
C GLY A 86 1.57 13.20 -6.45
N SER A 87 0.48 12.44 -6.57
CA SER A 87 -0.77 12.71 -5.84
C SER A 87 -0.60 12.68 -4.32
N LEU A 88 0.31 11.85 -3.81
CA LEU A 88 0.61 11.75 -2.38
C LEU A 88 1.39 12.97 -1.87
N ARG A 89 2.36 13.47 -2.64
CA ARG A 89 3.14 14.68 -2.29
C ARG A 89 2.28 15.93 -2.19
N GLU A 90 1.17 16.00 -2.91
CA GLU A 90 0.25 17.14 -2.87
C GLU A 90 -0.55 17.25 -1.56
N VAL A 91 -0.75 16.13 -0.86
CA VAL A 91 -1.66 16.06 0.29
C VAL A 91 -0.97 15.71 1.60
N LEU A 92 0.17 15.02 1.55
CA LEU A 92 0.89 14.62 2.76
C LEU A 92 1.71 15.78 3.33
N PRO A 93 1.83 15.89 4.67
CA PRO A 93 2.73 16.84 5.31
C PRO A 93 4.19 16.69 4.82
N GLU A 94 4.93 17.80 4.78
CA GLU A 94 6.29 17.87 4.23
C GLU A 94 7.29 16.96 4.95
N GLU A 95 7.04 16.62 6.23
CA GLU A 95 7.90 15.68 6.96
C GLU A 95 7.93 14.27 6.36
N TYR A 96 6.89 13.88 5.60
CA TYR A 96 6.79 12.56 4.99
C TYR A 96 7.50 12.55 3.63
N ARG A 97 8.60 11.80 3.55
CA ARG A 97 9.33 11.61 2.30
C ARG A 97 8.62 10.57 1.46
N VAL A 98 7.99 10.99 0.37
CA VAL A 98 7.41 10.08 -0.63
C VAL A 98 8.51 9.67 -1.63
N VAL A 99 8.93 8.40 -1.58
CA VAL A 99 10.06 7.85 -2.35
C VAL A 99 9.55 6.88 -3.42
N ASP A 100 9.73 7.26 -4.69
CA ASP A 100 9.34 6.51 -5.89
C ASP A 100 10.52 6.25 -6.84
N GLN A 101 11.73 6.67 -6.47
CA GLN A 101 12.95 6.29 -7.18
C GLN A 101 13.45 4.97 -6.62
N ILE A 102 13.44 3.92 -7.44
CA ILE A 102 13.62 2.54 -6.96
C ILE A 102 14.97 2.31 -6.27
N ASP A 103 16.01 3.02 -6.71
CA ASP A 103 17.35 2.92 -6.13
C ASP A 103 17.46 3.57 -4.76
N ASN A 104 16.56 4.52 -4.46
CA ASN A 104 16.45 5.17 -3.15
C ASN A 104 15.60 4.36 -2.15
N ILE A 105 14.89 3.32 -2.62
CA ILE A 105 14.12 2.42 -1.77
C ILE A 105 15.06 1.30 -1.26
N PRO A 106 15.11 1.03 0.06
CA PRO A 106 15.90 -0.06 0.59
C PRO A 106 15.54 -1.40 -0.08
N PRO A 107 16.52 -2.26 -0.42
CA PRO A 107 16.28 -3.47 -1.22
C PRO A 107 15.11 -4.35 -0.79
N PRO A 108 14.86 -4.60 0.52
CA PRO A 108 13.73 -5.41 0.98
C PRO A 108 12.35 -4.83 0.61
N PHE A 109 12.23 -3.52 0.44
CA PHE A 109 10.98 -2.78 0.23
C PHE A 109 10.73 -2.42 -1.25
N ARG A 110 11.64 -2.78 -2.15
CA ARG A 110 11.53 -2.43 -3.57
C ARG A 110 10.35 -3.10 -4.26
N GLY A 111 9.94 -4.28 -3.81
CA GLY A 111 8.78 -4.99 -4.38
C GLY A 111 8.91 -5.40 -5.85
N VAL A 112 10.11 -5.38 -6.46
CA VAL A 112 10.32 -5.63 -7.90
C VAL A 112 10.57 -7.09 -8.28
N HIS A 113 10.57 -8.01 -7.30
CA HIS A 113 10.81 -9.42 -7.59
C HIS A 113 9.69 -9.97 -8.48
N PRO A 114 9.99 -10.75 -9.55
CA PRO A 114 8.97 -11.30 -10.44
C PRO A 114 7.95 -12.17 -9.70
N ASP A 115 8.40 -12.94 -8.70
CA ASP A 115 7.51 -13.79 -7.87
C ASP A 115 6.70 -13.03 -6.81
N ASN A 116 6.82 -11.70 -6.72
CA ASN A 116 5.95 -10.92 -5.85
C ASN A 116 4.57 -10.78 -6.51
N PRO A 117 3.46 -11.19 -5.88
CA PRO A 117 2.12 -11.14 -6.48
C PRO A 117 1.71 -9.79 -7.05
N VAL A 118 2.24 -8.68 -6.49
CA VAL A 118 2.01 -7.33 -7.01
C VAL A 118 2.42 -7.18 -8.48
N ASN A 119 3.34 -8.01 -8.97
CA ASN A 119 3.90 -7.96 -10.32
C ASN A 119 3.30 -9.00 -11.28
N PHE A 120 2.30 -9.79 -10.85
CA PHE A 120 1.68 -10.83 -11.68
C PHE A 120 0.74 -10.28 -12.76
N PRO A 121 -0.04 -9.21 -12.50
CA PRO A 121 -0.86 -8.58 -13.53
C PRO A 121 -0.06 -8.16 -14.77
N ILE A 122 -0.72 -8.10 -15.93
CA ILE A 122 -0.06 -7.81 -17.21
C ILE A 122 0.63 -6.44 -17.26
N ASN A 123 0.10 -5.44 -16.53
CA ASN A 123 0.73 -4.13 -16.43
C ASN A 123 1.61 -3.99 -15.18
N GLY A 124 1.92 -5.11 -14.50
CA GLY A 124 2.59 -5.12 -13.21
C GLY A 124 1.79 -4.40 -12.12
N GLY A 125 2.50 -3.94 -11.09
CA GLY A 125 1.86 -3.25 -9.97
C GLY A 125 2.80 -2.40 -9.14
N VAL A 126 2.21 -1.76 -8.13
CA VAL A 126 2.89 -0.86 -7.19
C VAL A 126 2.80 -1.45 -5.79
N GLN A 127 3.93 -1.62 -5.13
CA GLN A 127 3.99 -1.96 -3.71
C GLN A 127 4.14 -0.67 -2.90
N ILE A 128 3.20 -0.41 -2.00
CA ILE A 128 3.24 0.76 -1.12
C ILE A 128 3.59 0.30 0.29
N GLU A 129 4.68 0.83 0.81
CA GLU A 129 5.20 0.53 2.15
C GLU A 129 4.98 1.75 3.04
N ILE A 130 3.99 1.67 3.93
CA ILE A 130 3.54 2.79 4.75
C ILE A 130 4.36 2.88 6.06
N PRO A 131 5.03 4.02 6.32
CA PRO A 131 5.82 4.22 7.52
C PRO A 131 4.96 4.17 8.79
N PRO A 132 5.55 3.81 9.94
CA PRO A 132 4.89 3.90 11.23
C PRO A 132 4.25 5.27 11.51
N GLY A 133 4.88 6.37 11.11
CA GLY A 133 4.38 7.73 11.36
C GLY A 133 3.00 7.99 10.76
N LEU A 134 2.78 7.57 9.50
CA LEU A 134 1.48 7.73 8.84
C LEU A 134 0.38 6.84 9.46
N ARG A 135 0.76 5.71 10.07
CA ARG A 135 -0.17 4.75 10.68
C ARG A 135 -0.42 5.02 12.17
N TRP A 136 0.32 5.97 12.76
CA TRP A 136 0.25 6.30 14.18
C TRP A 136 -0.69 7.48 14.42
N ASN A 137 -1.61 7.32 15.36
CA ASN A 137 -2.39 8.43 15.89
C ASN A 137 -1.58 9.10 17.02
N ARG A 138 -1.06 10.30 16.75
CA ARG A 138 -0.23 11.06 17.69
C ARG A 138 -1.02 11.51 18.93
N GLU A 139 -2.29 11.88 18.78
CA GLU A 139 -3.15 12.36 19.88
C GLU A 139 -3.48 11.24 20.88
N HIS A 140 -3.77 10.04 20.35
CA HIS A 140 -4.10 8.87 21.16
C HIS A 140 -2.87 8.04 21.56
N ASN A 141 -1.69 8.38 21.04
CA ASN A 141 -0.45 7.64 21.21
C ASN A 141 -0.62 6.12 20.95
N PHE A 142 -1.33 5.80 19.86
CA PHE A 142 -1.65 4.42 19.49
C PHE A 142 -1.82 4.27 17.97
N TRP A 143 -1.94 3.04 17.49
CA TRP A 143 -2.18 2.79 16.06
C TRP A 143 -3.57 3.28 15.66
N SER A 144 -3.68 3.95 14.51
CA SER A 144 -4.97 4.30 13.92
C SER A 144 -5.82 3.05 13.69
N ASP A 145 -7.14 3.19 13.91
CA ASP A 145 -8.15 2.15 13.73
C ASP A 145 -7.93 0.89 14.60
N ALA A 146 -7.18 1.00 15.69
CA ALA A 146 -6.95 -0.08 16.64
C ALA A 146 -7.52 0.25 18.03
N ASP A 147 -8.18 -0.73 18.65
CA ASP A 147 -8.65 -0.68 20.04
C ASP A 147 -9.49 0.58 20.37
N GLY A 148 -10.37 0.98 19.45
CA GLY A 148 -11.21 2.16 19.58
C GLY A 148 -10.49 3.50 19.32
N THR A 149 -9.21 3.47 18.95
CA THR A 149 -8.47 4.65 18.51
C THR A 149 -8.99 5.10 17.14
N PRO A 150 -9.42 6.37 16.99
CA PRO A 150 -9.87 6.86 15.70
C PRO A 150 -8.71 6.95 14.71
N ARG A 151 -9.05 6.94 13.42
CA ARG A 151 -8.13 7.23 12.33
C ARG A 151 -7.45 8.59 12.51
N SER A 152 -6.15 8.66 12.26
CA SER A 152 -5.41 9.94 12.28
C SER A 152 -5.71 10.78 11.03
N GLU A 153 -5.53 12.09 11.13
CA GLU A 153 -5.65 12.99 9.97
C GLU A 153 -4.64 12.63 8.86
N ASP A 154 -3.41 12.26 9.24
CA ASP A 154 -2.37 11.85 8.31
C ASP A 154 -2.73 10.59 7.53
N LEU A 155 -3.36 9.59 8.19
CA LEU A 155 -3.84 8.39 7.50
C LEU A 155 -5.01 8.72 6.55
N ASN A 156 -5.88 9.65 6.93
CA ASN A 156 -6.94 10.15 6.04
C ASN A 156 -6.35 10.85 4.80
N LYS A 157 -5.28 11.65 4.96
CA LYS A 157 -4.58 12.30 3.83
C LYS A 157 -3.96 11.27 2.89
N LEU A 158 -3.35 10.20 3.43
CA LEU A 158 -2.84 9.09 2.64
C LEU A 158 -3.95 8.46 1.77
N ILE A 159 -5.08 8.07 2.37
CA ILE A 159 -6.21 7.48 1.66
C ILE A 159 -6.71 8.43 0.57
N LYS A 160 -6.92 9.71 0.91
CA LYS A 160 -7.38 10.72 -0.06
C LYS A 160 -6.42 10.87 -1.25
N GLY A 161 -5.11 10.90 -0.99
CA GLY A 161 -4.09 11.00 -2.04
C GLY A 161 -4.09 9.77 -2.96
N LEU A 162 -4.22 8.57 -2.40
CA LEU A 162 -4.33 7.33 -3.17
C LEU A 162 -5.60 7.29 -4.02
N VAL A 163 -6.76 7.65 -3.45
CA VAL A 163 -8.04 7.72 -4.18
C VAL A 163 -7.94 8.69 -5.36
N SER A 164 -7.42 9.90 -5.11
CA SER A 164 -7.22 10.90 -6.17
C SER A 164 -6.26 10.41 -7.26
N GLY A 165 -5.15 9.78 -6.85
CA GLY A 165 -4.16 9.22 -7.77
C GLY A 165 -4.72 8.11 -8.64
N ILE A 166 -5.48 7.17 -8.06
CA ILE A 166 -6.07 6.04 -8.77
C ILE A 166 -7.15 6.50 -9.74
N ASN A 167 -8.09 7.35 -9.31
CA ASN A 167 -9.17 7.85 -10.18
C ASN A 167 -8.59 8.62 -11.38
N SER A 168 -7.66 9.54 -11.14
CA SER A 168 -7.02 10.29 -12.23
C SER A 168 -6.18 9.43 -13.18
N TRP A 169 -5.67 8.29 -12.71
CA TRP A 169 -4.99 7.31 -13.56
C TRP A 169 -5.97 6.52 -14.43
N GLN A 170 -7.11 6.09 -13.87
CA GLN A 170 -8.16 5.40 -14.61
C GLN A 170 -8.76 6.31 -15.71
N ASP A 171 -8.99 7.59 -15.40
CA ASP A 171 -9.48 8.57 -16.37
C ASP A 171 -8.54 8.70 -17.58
N LYS A 172 -7.22 8.74 -17.35
CA LYS A 172 -6.21 8.77 -18.43
C LYS A 172 -6.24 7.52 -19.32
N LYS A 173 -6.57 6.35 -18.77
CA LYS A 173 -6.67 5.10 -19.56
C LYS A 173 -7.94 5.01 -20.40
N ASN A 174 -9.00 5.73 -20.01
CA ASN A 174 -10.28 5.74 -20.68
C ASN A 174 -10.41 6.84 -21.76
N CYS A 175 -9.39 7.69 -21.92
CA CYS A 175 -9.27 8.70 -22.97
C CYS A 175 -8.52 8.16 -24.19
#